data_AF-A0A356FUU5-F1
#
_entry.id   AF-A0A356FUU5-F1
#
_cell.length_a   1.000
_cell.length_b   1.000
_cell.length_c   1.000
_cell.angle_alpha   90.00
_cell.angle_beta   90.00
_cell.angle_gamma   90.00
#
_symmetry.space_group_name_H-M   'P 1'
#
loop_
_entity.id
_entity.type
_entity.pdbx_description
1 polymer ?
#
loop_
_entity_poly.entity_id
_entity_poly.type
_entity_poly.pdbx_seq_one_letter_code
_entity_poly.pdbx_strand_id
1 'polypeptide(L)'
;MLGKTGGTVEMMWDDFLPLGQALEARFPETDVLSVSDAELKGMLAALPMTDGAEEMSESADFFYKVKVAWIQARRTEPADTSMEADL
;
A
#
# COMPACT_ATOMS: atom_id res chain seq x y z
N MET A 1 -35.96 2.38 0.93
CA MET A 1 -34.64 1.71 0.88
C MET A 1 -33.71 2.66 0.14
N LEU A 2 -32.82 3.34 0.88
CA LEU A 2 -31.86 4.28 0.31
C LEU A 2 -30.74 3.45 -0.33
N GLY A 3 -30.50 3.65 -1.63
CA GLY A 3 -29.50 2.93 -2.39
C GLY A 3 -28.10 3.14 -1.82
N LYS A 4 -27.55 2.10 -1.21
CA LYS A 4 -26.13 1.99 -0.90
C LYS A 4 -25.46 1.35 -2.12
N THR A 5 -25.16 2.14 -3.15
CA THR A 5 -24.15 1.76 -4.13
C THR A 5 -22.80 1.84 -3.43
N GLY A 6 -22.54 0.84 -2.59
CA GLY A 6 -21.19 0.52 -2.15
C GLY A 6 -20.46 0.02 -3.38
N GLY A 7 -19.77 0.91 -4.07
CA GLY A 7 -18.75 0.51 -5.02
C GLY A 7 -17.64 -0.15 -4.21
N THR A 8 -17.76 -1.46 -3.99
CA THR A 8 -16.61 -2.27 -3.61
C THR A 8 -15.71 -2.23 -4.83
N VAL A 9 -14.73 -1.32 -4.81
CA VAL A 9 -13.63 -1.36 -5.76
C VAL A 9 -12.99 -2.72 -5.54
N GLU A 10 -13.16 -3.61 -6.51
CA GLU A 10 -12.55 -4.93 -6.51
C GLU A 10 -11.03 -4.70 -6.46
N MET A 11 -10.42 -5.19 -5.38
CA MET A 11 -8.99 -4.98 -5.15
C MET A 11 -8.21 -5.85 -6.13
N MET A 12 -7.42 -5.21 -6.99
CA MET A 12 -6.52 -5.89 -7.93
C MET A 12 -5.11 -5.91 -7.35
N TRP A 13 -4.51 -7.10 -7.26
CA TRP A 13 -3.12 -7.24 -6.79
C TRP A 13 -2.12 -6.47 -7.66
N ASP A 14 -2.43 -6.25 -8.94
CA ASP A 14 -1.61 -5.47 -9.87
C ASP A 14 -1.71 -3.95 -9.66
N ASP A 15 -2.62 -3.46 -8.81
CA ASP A 15 -2.65 -2.06 -8.38
C ASP A 15 -1.62 -1.82 -7.26
N PHE A 16 -0.35 -1.67 -7.67
CA PHE A 16 0.77 -1.57 -6.72
C PHE A 16 0.75 -0.29 -5.87
N LEU A 17 0.21 0.82 -6.39
CA LEU A 17 0.15 2.09 -5.67
C LEU A 17 -0.66 2.00 -4.37
N PRO A 18 -1.94 1.57 -4.38
CA PRO A 18 -2.71 1.44 -3.14
C PRO A 18 -2.13 0.39 -2.19
N LEU A 19 -1.51 -0.69 -2.71
CA LEU A 19 -0.76 -1.64 -1.88
C LEU A 19 0.42 -0.98 -1.15
N GLY A 20 1.23 -0.20 -1.87
CA GLY A 20 2.36 0.53 -1.30
C GLY A 20 1.92 1.56 -0.25
N GLN A 21 0.82 2.27 -0.49
CA GLN A 21 0.25 3.22 0.47
C GLN A 21 -0.30 2.54 1.72
N ALA A 22 -1.00 1.41 1.56
CA ALA A 22 -1.53 0.64 2.67
C ALA A 22 -0.42 0.03 3.54
N LEU A 23 0.68 -0.43 2.91
CA LEU A 23 1.87 -0.88 3.62
C LEU A 23 2.52 0.26 4.40
N GLU A 24 2.68 1.44 3.80
CA GLU A 24 3.26 2.59 4.50
C GLU A 24 2.40 3.06 5.66
N ALA A 25 1.08 3.13 5.47
CA ALA A 25 0.16 3.55 6.51
C ALA A 25 0.15 2.59 7.71
N ARG A 26 0.37 1.28 7.47
CA ARG A 26 0.30 0.24 8.51
C ARG A 26 1.65 -0.09 9.14
N PHE A 27 2.75 0.06 8.39
CA PHE A 27 4.09 -0.32 8.79
C PHE A 27 5.13 0.79 8.50
N PRO A 28 4.91 2.03 8.97
CA PRO A 28 5.74 3.19 8.61
C PRO A 28 7.19 3.09 9.14
N GLU A 29 7.44 2.28 10.17
CA GLU A 29 8.76 2.11 10.77
C GLU A 29 9.56 0.97 10.11
N THR A 30 8.93 0.19 9.22
CA THR A 30 9.61 -0.92 8.55
C THR A 30 10.57 -0.38 7.49
N ASP A 31 11.80 -0.88 7.49
CA ASP A 31 12.76 -0.64 6.41
C ASP A 31 12.45 -1.55 5.22
N VAL A 32 11.79 -0.99 4.22
CA VAL A 32 11.32 -1.69 3.01
C VAL A 32 12.45 -2.44 2.28
N LEU A 33 13.68 -1.92 2.32
CA LEU A 33 14.82 -2.53 1.64
C LEU A 33 15.31 -3.81 2.34
N SER A 34 15.06 -3.96 3.63
CA SER A 34 15.46 -5.11 4.43
C SER A 34 14.39 -6.22 4.49
N VAL A 35 13.17 -5.95 4.02
CA VAL A 35 12.05 -6.90 4.05
C VAL A 35 12.26 -8.01 3.01
N SER A 36 12.25 -9.28 3.44
CA SER A 36 12.24 -10.43 2.53
C SER A 36 10.88 -10.61 1.83
N ASP A 37 10.85 -11.37 0.74
CA ASP A 37 9.58 -11.57 -0.01
C ASP A 37 8.54 -12.36 0.81
N ALA A 38 9.00 -13.28 1.66
CA ALA A 38 8.13 -14.01 2.59
C ALA A 38 7.53 -13.09 3.67
N GLU A 39 8.33 -12.17 4.21
CA GLU A 39 7.83 -11.16 5.15
C GLU A 39 6.85 -10.23 4.44
N LEU A 40 7.19 -9.74 3.24
CA LEU A 40 6.31 -8.88 2.46
C LEU A 40 4.97 -9.54 2.16
N LYS A 41 4.96 -10.83 1.80
CA LYS A 41 3.73 -11.61 1.63
C LYS A 41 2.88 -11.61 2.90
N GLY A 42 3.50 -11.86 4.07
CA GLY A 42 2.80 -11.83 5.35
C GLY A 42 2.23 -10.45 5.67
N MET A 43 2.97 -9.39 5.37
CA MET A 43 2.52 -8.01 5.55
C MET A 43 1.36 -7.64 4.63
N LEU A 44 1.41 -8.06 3.36
CA LEU A 44 0.35 -7.89 2.38
C LEU A 44 -0.94 -8.61 2.84
N ALA A 45 -0.85 -9.85 3.28
CA ALA A 45 -2.00 -10.61 3.78
C ALA A 45 -2.63 -10.00 5.05
N ALA A 46 -1.90 -9.16 5.79
CA ALA A 46 -2.39 -8.47 6.97
C ALA A 46 -3.12 -7.14 6.64
N LEU A 47 -3.22 -6.76 5.37
CA LEU A 47 -3.90 -5.54 4.94
C LEU A 47 -5.42 -5.79 4.86
N PRO A 48 -6.27 -4.90 5.40
CA PRO A 48 -7.72 -5.07 5.30
C PRO A 48 -8.24 -5.10 3.85
N MET A 49 -7.54 -4.45 2.91
CA MET A 49 -7.92 -4.40 1.50
C MET A 49 -7.69 -5.73 0.76
N THR A 50 -6.91 -6.65 1.33
CA THR A 50 -6.65 -7.98 0.75
C THR A 50 -7.58 -9.06 1.31
N ASP A 51 -8.48 -8.69 2.23
CA ASP A 51 -9.48 -9.61 2.78
C ASP A 51 -10.48 -10.01 1.68
N GLY A 52 -10.57 -11.31 1.41
CA GLY A 52 -11.41 -11.84 0.33
C GLY A 52 -10.89 -11.57 -1.09
N ALA A 53 -9.66 -11.05 -1.25
CA ALA A 53 -9.01 -10.94 -2.55
C ALA A 53 -8.70 -12.34 -3.12
N GLU A 54 -8.63 -12.44 -4.45
CA GLU A 54 -8.18 -13.66 -5.12
C GLU A 54 -6.71 -13.98 -4.78
N GLU A 55 -6.22 -15.15 -5.21
CA GLU A 55 -4.84 -15.57 -4.94
C GLU A 55 -3.83 -14.56 -5.50
N MET A 56 -2.89 -14.14 -4.65
CA MET A 56 -1.83 -13.19 -4.99
C MET A 56 -0.79 -13.86 -5.91
N SER A 57 -0.31 -13.15 -6.94
CA SER A 57 0.81 -13.62 -7.75
C SER A 57 2.13 -13.58 -6.97
N GLU A 58 2.63 -14.74 -6.54
CA GLU A 58 3.87 -14.86 -5.75
C GLU A 58 5.15 -14.84 -6.62
N SER A 59 5.26 -13.85 -7.51
CA SER A 59 6.41 -13.69 -8.41
C SER A 59 7.44 -12.70 -7.84
N ALA A 60 8.73 -12.93 -8.09
CA ALA A 60 9.79 -11.98 -7.69
C ALA A 60 9.57 -10.57 -8.26
N ASP A 61 9.07 -10.47 -9.50
CA ASP A 61 8.71 -9.19 -10.13
C ASP A 61 7.56 -8.48 -9.40
N PHE A 62 6.57 -9.23 -8.93
CA PHE A 62 5.45 -8.69 -8.16
C PHE A 62 5.95 -8.08 -6.85
N PHE A 63 6.72 -8.83 -6.06
CA PHE A 63 7.26 -8.33 -4.78
C PHE A 63 8.16 -7.11 -4.98
N TYR A 64 8.97 -7.10 -6.04
CA TYR A 64 9.78 -5.94 -6.41
C TYR A 64 8.92 -4.70 -6.70
N LYS A 65 7.87 -4.82 -7.52
CA LYS A 65 6.96 -3.71 -7.86
C LYS A 65 6.22 -3.16 -6.65
N VAL A 66 5.77 -4.04 -5.74
CA VAL A 66 5.16 -3.64 -4.47
C VAL A 66 6.13 -2.85 -3.60
N LYS A 67 7.38 -3.32 -3.43
CA LYS A 67 8.42 -2.59 -2.68
C LYS A 67 8.69 -1.21 -3.28
N VAL A 68 8.78 -1.12 -4.60
CA VAL A 68 8.95 0.15 -5.32
C VAL A 68 7.77 1.10 -5.08
N ALA A 69 6.54 0.61 -5.09
CA ALA A 69 5.37 1.43 -4.80
C ALA A 69 5.32 1.89 -3.34
N TRP A 70 5.71 1.03 -2.39
CA TRP A 70 5.81 1.38 -0.98
C TRP A 70 6.84 2.49 -0.72
N ILE A 71 8.04 2.39 -1.31
CA ILE A 71 9.06 3.45 -1.21
C ILE A 71 8.54 4.78 -1.78
N GLN A 72 7.80 4.74 -2.90
CA GLN A 72 7.20 5.94 -3.47
C GLN A 72 6.14 6.54 -2.53
N ALA A 73 5.30 5.71 -1.90
CA ALA A 73 4.31 6.17 -0.93
C ALA A 73 4.96 6.91 0.24
N ARG A 74 6.07 6.41 0.80
CA ARG A 74 6.81 7.06 1.90
C ARG A 74 7.36 8.44 1.52
N ARG A 75 7.84 8.62 0.29
CA ARG A 75 8.36 9.91 -0.21
C ARG A 75 7.25 10.92 -0.50
N THR A 76 6.01 10.47 -0.50
CA THR A 76 4.84 11.33 -0.68
C THR A 76 4.40 11.82 0.71
N GLU A 77 5.28 12.54 1.42
CA GLU A 77 4.81 13.41 2.50
C GLU A 77 3.78 14.37 1.89
N PRO A 78 2.66 14.69 2.58
CA PRO A 78 1.87 15.84 2.17
C PRO A 78 2.83 17.01 2.21
N ALA A 79 3.00 17.70 1.08
CA ALA A 79 3.80 18.92 1.03
C ALA A 79 3.44 19.75 2.26
N ASP A 80 4.41 19.89 3.15
CA ASP A 80 4.27 20.65 4.39
C ASP A 80 3.84 22.06 3.96
N THR A 81 2.55 22.32 4.09
CA THR A 81 1.95 23.62 3.86
C THR A 81 2.09 24.43 5.14
N SER A 82 3.20 24.29 5.85
CA SER A 82 3.73 25.36 6.68
C SER A 82 4.43 26.37 5.78
N MET A 83 3.64 26.99 4.89
CA MET A 83 3.82 28.40 4.62
C MET A 83 3.33 29.08 5.89
N GLU A 84 4.17 29.07 6.93
CA GLU A 84 3.98 30.00 8.03
C GLU A 84 4.06 31.38 7.41
N ALA A 85 2.87 31.94 7.26
CA ALA A 85 2.65 33.32 6.93
C ALA A 85 3.33 34.18 8.00
N ASP A 86 3.74 35.37 7.56
CA ASP A 86 4.06 36.53 8.38
C ASP A 86 5.51 36.63 8.91
N LEU A 87 6.38 37.33 8.15
CA LEU A 87 6.69 38.76 8.38
C LEU A 87 7.62 39.33 7.30
#